data_AF-A0A9X3IJA2-F1
#
_entry.id   AF-A0A9X3IJA2-F1
#
_cell.length_a   1.000
_cell.length_b   1.000
_cell.length_c   1.000
_cell.angle_alpha   90.00
_cell.angle_beta   90.00
_cell.angle_gamma   90.00
#
_symmetry.space_group_name_H-M   'P 1'
#
loop_
_entity.id
_entity.type
_entity.pdbx_description
1 polymer ?
#
loop_
_entity_poly.entity_id
_entity_poly.type
_entity_poly.pdbx_seq_one_letter_code
_entity_poly.pdbx_strand_id
1 'polypeptide(L)'
;MIQEYYQLTEEGRGQSFWQPTLFTPYKEGTADFNEWNDDFLDDEIDLKAIIQLTDNPEPDFLQLFYRYGFPDHLYICASDPCPENPTLFGTDHEVFFKEVTHEGYLEDFLNRCITPTELIEIIKQKINL
;
A
#
# COMPACT_ATOMS: atom_id res chain seq x y z
N MET A 1 23.64 -4.96 17.78
CA MET A 1 23.35 -6.25 17.13
C MET A 1 21.85 -6.50 16.98
N ILE A 2 21.07 -7.02 17.96
CA ILE A 2 19.61 -7.23 17.74
C ILE A 2 18.84 -5.92 17.48
N GLN A 3 19.17 -4.85 18.23
CA GLN A 3 18.57 -3.51 18.03
C GLN A 3 18.86 -2.90 16.65
N GLU A 4 19.85 -3.40 15.91
CA GLU A 4 20.10 -2.97 14.53
C GLU A 4 19.13 -3.63 13.54
N TYR A 5 18.64 -4.84 13.86
CA TYR A 5 17.70 -5.56 13.01
C TYR A 5 16.24 -5.26 13.32
N TYR A 6 15.92 -4.85 14.55
CA TYR A 6 14.58 -4.40 14.90
C TYR A 6 14.65 -3.22 15.88
N GLN A 7 14.12 -2.08 15.44
CA GLN A 7 13.88 -0.90 16.25
C GLN A 7 12.68 -0.14 15.70
N LEU A 8 11.98 0.60 16.57
CA LEU A 8 10.98 1.56 16.12
C LEU A 8 11.72 2.76 15.51
N THR A 9 11.58 2.92 14.19
CA THR A 9 12.26 3.97 13.42
C THR A 9 11.50 4.24 12.13
N GLU A 10 11.65 5.46 11.61
CA GLU A 10 11.18 5.85 10.28
C GLU A 10 12.22 5.51 9.19
N GLU A 11 13.45 5.15 9.54
CA GLU A 11 14.47 4.75 8.56
C GLU A 11 14.08 3.47 7.81
N GLY A 12 14.23 3.45 6.49
CA GLY A 12 14.00 2.26 5.68
C GLY A 12 14.96 1.11 5.98
N ARG A 13 14.44 0.05 6.57
CA ARG A 13 15.13 -1.22 6.90
C ARG A 13 14.40 -2.44 6.33
N GLY A 14 13.54 -2.23 5.33
CA GLY A 14 12.73 -3.27 4.69
C GLY A 14 11.36 -3.52 5.35
N GLN A 15 10.98 -2.68 6.31
CA GLN A 15 9.64 -2.70 6.93
C GLN A 15 8.60 -2.00 6.06
N SER A 16 7.34 -2.38 6.25
CA SER A 16 6.18 -1.60 5.79
C SER A 16 5.63 -0.80 6.96
N PHE A 17 5.24 0.44 6.69
CA PHE A 17 4.64 1.34 7.66
C PHE A 17 3.14 1.36 7.49
N TRP A 18 2.41 1.20 8.59
CA TRP A 18 0.96 1.33 8.59
C TRP A 18 0.57 2.81 8.52
N GLN A 19 -0.21 3.18 7.49
CA GLN A 19 -0.69 4.53 7.25
C GLN A 19 -2.09 4.46 6.63
N PRO A 20 -3.16 4.35 7.43
CA PRO A 20 -4.52 4.34 6.93
C PRO A 20 -4.96 5.77 6.59
N THR A 21 -4.68 6.20 5.37
CA THR A 21 -5.00 7.54 4.87
C THR A 21 -5.99 7.44 3.73
N LEU A 22 -7.14 8.12 3.88
CA LEU A 22 -8.13 8.20 2.83
C LEU A 22 -7.56 9.02 1.66
N PHE A 23 -7.75 8.52 0.45
CA PHE A 23 -7.31 9.18 -0.78
C PHE A 23 -8.48 9.22 -1.76
N THR A 24 -8.94 10.43 -2.07
CA THR A 24 -10.24 10.70 -2.73
C THR A 24 -10.08 11.61 -3.95
N PRO A 25 -9.40 11.15 -5.02
CA PRO A 25 -9.04 12.00 -6.17
C PRO A 25 -10.24 12.47 -7.00
N TYR A 26 -11.41 11.83 -6.87
CA TYR A 26 -12.64 12.16 -7.60
C TYR A 26 -13.69 12.91 -6.76
N LYS A 27 -13.41 13.19 -5.48
CA LYS A 27 -14.40 13.75 -4.56
C LYS A 27 -14.26 15.25 -4.39
N GLU A 28 -15.08 16.02 -5.12
CA GLU A 28 -15.11 17.49 -5.01
C GLU A 28 -15.13 17.99 -3.55
N GLY A 29 -14.27 18.98 -3.28
CA GLY A 29 -14.17 19.61 -1.96
C GLY A 29 -13.20 18.92 -0.99
N THR A 30 -12.53 17.84 -1.38
CA THR A 30 -11.41 17.26 -0.60
C THR A 30 -10.07 17.87 -1.01
N ALA A 31 -9.06 17.74 -0.14
CA ALA A 31 -7.70 18.16 -0.46
C ALA A 31 -7.15 17.34 -1.63
N ASP A 32 -7.39 16.02 -1.63
CA ASP A 32 -6.93 15.11 -2.67
C ASP A 32 -7.50 15.50 -4.04
N PHE A 33 -8.81 15.81 -4.12
CA PHE A 33 -9.40 16.25 -5.37
C PHE A 33 -8.73 17.52 -5.90
N ASN A 34 -8.50 18.52 -5.04
CA ASN A 34 -7.88 19.78 -5.48
C ASN A 34 -6.43 19.61 -5.96
N GLU A 35 -5.73 18.58 -5.47
CA GLU A 35 -4.33 18.33 -5.81
C GLU A 35 -4.20 17.36 -6.99
N TRP A 36 -5.04 16.32 -7.06
CA TRP A 36 -4.83 15.15 -7.92
C TRP A 36 -5.89 14.97 -9.00
N ASN A 37 -7.02 15.67 -8.96
CA ASN A 37 -8.12 15.40 -9.90
C ASN A 37 -7.69 15.58 -11.36
N ASP A 38 -6.95 16.64 -11.68
CA ASP A 38 -6.47 16.90 -13.04
C ASP A 38 -5.60 15.74 -13.56
N ASP A 39 -4.72 15.18 -12.72
CA ASP A 39 -3.89 14.01 -13.07
C ASP A 39 -4.76 12.75 -13.25
N PHE A 40 -5.76 12.55 -12.38
CA PHE A 40 -6.68 11.40 -12.42
C PHE A 40 -7.71 11.45 -13.56
N LEU A 41 -7.75 12.55 -14.30
CA LEU A 41 -8.48 12.69 -15.56
C LEU A 41 -7.58 12.47 -16.80
N ASP A 42 -6.26 12.27 -16.62
CA ASP A 42 -5.33 11.95 -17.70
C ASP A 42 -5.44 10.46 -18.11
N ASP A 43 -5.25 10.19 -19.40
CA ASP A 43 -5.23 8.85 -19.97
C ASP A 43 -4.00 8.02 -19.51
N GLU A 44 -2.98 8.65 -18.92
CA GLU A 44 -1.81 7.98 -18.36
C GLU A 44 -2.09 7.21 -17.06
N ILE A 45 -3.19 7.49 -16.37
CA ILE A 45 -3.55 6.82 -15.11
C ILE A 45 -4.14 5.42 -15.37
N ASP A 46 -3.48 4.38 -14.85
CA ASP A 46 -3.85 2.98 -15.05
C ASP A 46 -4.72 2.44 -13.91
N LEU A 47 -6.00 2.79 -13.93
CA LEU A 47 -7.00 2.22 -13.01
C LEU A 47 -7.73 1.01 -13.57
N LYS A 48 -7.31 0.47 -14.71
CA LYS A 48 -8.10 -0.54 -15.45
C LYS A 48 -8.42 -1.77 -14.60
N ALA A 49 -7.44 -2.31 -13.90
CA ALA A 49 -7.63 -3.48 -13.04
C ALA A 49 -8.55 -3.19 -11.84
N ILE A 50 -8.45 -1.99 -11.26
CA ILE A 50 -9.27 -1.53 -10.13
C ILE A 50 -10.73 -1.35 -10.57
N ILE A 51 -10.95 -0.67 -11.70
CA ILE A 51 -12.30 -0.44 -12.25
C ILE A 51 -12.95 -1.78 -12.62
N GLN A 52 -12.19 -2.69 -13.24
CA GLN A 52 -12.69 -4.02 -13.59
C GLN A 52 -13.08 -4.86 -12.36
N LEU A 53 -12.38 -4.69 -11.24
CA LEU A 53 -12.69 -5.40 -10.00
C LEU A 53 -13.91 -4.82 -9.28
N THR A 54 -14.01 -3.50 -9.23
CA THR A 54 -14.93 -2.78 -8.34
C THR A 54 -16.19 -2.27 -9.03
N ASP A 55 -16.25 -2.34 -10.37
CA ASP A 55 -17.29 -1.71 -11.19
C ASP A 55 -17.46 -0.20 -10.92
N ASN A 56 -16.43 0.46 -10.34
CA ASN A 56 -16.44 1.87 -10.00
C ASN A 56 -15.41 2.65 -10.86
N PRO A 57 -15.84 3.53 -11.77
CA PRO A 57 -14.94 4.33 -12.61
C PRO A 57 -14.25 5.47 -11.86
N GLU A 58 -14.77 5.88 -10.70
CA GLU A 58 -14.25 6.98 -9.87
C GLU A 58 -13.98 6.45 -8.45
N PRO A 59 -12.98 5.58 -8.28
CA PRO A 59 -12.70 4.93 -7.01
C PRO A 59 -12.15 5.90 -5.96
N ASP A 60 -12.67 5.77 -4.73
CA ASP A 60 -12.00 6.24 -3.52
C ASP A 60 -11.08 5.12 -3.00
N PHE A 61 -9.95 5.51 -2.44
CA PHE A 61 -8.93 4.60 -1.94
C PHE A 61 -8.64 4.83 -0.46
N LEU A 62 -8.13 3.80 0.18
CA LEU A 62 -7.44 3.92 1.45
C LEU A 62 -6.01 3.43 1.23
N GLN A 63 -5.03 4.34 1.33
CA GLN A 63 -3.65 3.92 1.49
C GLN A 63 -3.59 3.18 2.82
N LEU A 64 -3.02 1.99 2.85
CA LEU A 64 -2.84 1.21 4.08
C LEU A 64 -1.39 1.17 4.51
N PHE A 65 -0.49 1.09 3.53
CA PHE A 65 0.93 0.98 3.81
C PHE A 65 1.75 1.88 2.90
N TYR A 66 2.92 2.26 3.41
CA TYR A 66 4.04 2.65 2.55
C TYR A 66 5.30 1.89 2.95
N ARG A 67 6.27 1.80 2.03
CA ARG A 67 7.57 1.18 2.29
C ARG A 67 8.66 1.90 1.50
N TYR A 68 9.92 1.53 1.74
CA TYR A 68 11.02 2.02 0.92
C TYR A 68 11.29 1.04 -0.22
N GLY A 69 11.10 1.49 -1.46
CA GLY A 69 11.32 0.72 -2.69
C GLY A 69 10.03 0.18 -3.34
N PHE A 70 10.06 0.01 -4.66
CA PHE A 70 8.89 -0.27 -5.49
C PHE A 70 8.23 -1.65 -5.25
N PRO A 71 6.88 -1.74 -5.28
CA PRO A 71 5.93 -0.64 -5.08
C PRO A 71 6.06 -0.11 -3.65
N ASP A 72 6.04 1.21 -3.48
CA ASP A 72 6.24 1.85 -2.17
C ASP A 72 4.96 2.37 -1.54
N HIS A 73 3.84 2.46 -2.27
CA HIS A 73 2.53 2.80 -1.72
C HIS A 73 1.52 1.68 -2.01
N LEU A 74 0.79 1.26 -0.98
CA LEU A 74 -0.16 0.15 -1.06
C LEU A 74 -1.56 0.63 -0.65
N TYR A 75 -2.53 0.41 -1.54
CA TYR A 75 -3.90 0.89 -1.44
C TYR A 75 -4.90 -0.26 -1.48
N ILE A 76 -6.03 -0.05 -0.83
CA ILE A 76 -7.27 -0.79 -1.08
C ILE A 76 -8.30 0.16 -1.67
N CYS A 77 -9.22 -0.37 -2.47
CA CYS A 77 -10.34 0.42 -2.96
C CYS A 77 -11.51 0.36 -1.97
N ALA A 78 -12.13 1.50 -1.66
CA ALA A 78 -13.27 1.57 -0.75
C ALA A 78 -14.50 0.82 -1.28
N SER A 79 -14.60 0.68 -2.60
CA SER A 79 -15.66 -0.08 -3.29
C SER A 79 -15.25 -1.51 -3.65
N ASP A 80 -14.21 -2.07 -3.02
CA ASP A 80 -13.86 -3.49 -3.20
C ASP A 80 -15.05 -4.40 -2.81
N PRO A 81 -15.41 -5.39 -3.63
CA PRO A 81 -16.55 -6.27 -3.36
C PRO A 81 -16.35 -7.20 -2.15
N CYS A 82 -15.12 -7.34 -1.65
CA CYS A 82 -14.77 -8.16 -0.48
C CYS A 82 -14.16 -7.29 0.64
N PRO A 83 -14.97 -6.47 1.35
CA PRO A 83 -14.44 -5.51 2.34
C PRO A 83 -13.72 -6.15 3.53
N GLU A 84 -14.01 -7.42 3.86
CA GLU A 84 -13.33 -8.15 4.94
C GLU A 84 -11.93 -8.66 4.54
N ASN A 85 -11.66 -8.77 3.23
CA ASN A 85 -10.37 -9.18 2.70
C ASN A 85 -10.13 -8.53 1.33
N PRO A 86 -9.97 -7.20 1.29
CA PRO A 86 -9.93 -6.46 0.04
C PRO A 86 -8.67 -6.80 -0.76
N THR A 87 -8.74 -6.53 -2.06
CA THR A 87 -7.59 -6.60 -2.95
C THR A 87 -6.65 -5.44 -2.67
N LEU A 88 -5.36 -5.75 -2.53
CA LEU A 88 -4.30 -4.78 -2.34
C LEU A 88 -3.69 -4.42 -3.70
N PHE A 89 -3.55 -3.12 -3.94
CA PHE A 89 -2.93 -2.56 -5.14
C PHE A 89 -1.67 -1.79 -4.76
N GLY A 90 -0.62 -1.90 -5.56
CA GLY A 90 0.63 -1.16 -5.38
C GLY A 90 0.83 -0.11 -6.46
N THR A 91 1.47 0.99 -6.10
CA THR A 91 2.00 2.00 -7.04
C THR A 91 3.31 2.55 -6.51
N ASP A 92 4.11 3.11 -7.42
CA ASP A 92 5.27 3.94 -7.08
C ASP A 92 4.85 5.37 -6.73
N HIS A 93 5.57 6.03 -5.81
CA HIS A 93 5.40 7.43 -5.45
C HIS A 93 6.01 8.42 -6.45
N GLU A 94 6.81 7.99 -7.41
CA GLU A 94 7.34 8.86 -8.47
C GLU A 94 6.34 8.98 -9.63
N VAL A 95 5.54 7.94 -9.87
CA VAL A 95 4.63 7.87 -11.03
C VAL A 95 3.16 7.69 -10.68
N PHE A 96 2.79 7.64 -9.39
CA PHE A 96 1.41 7.65 -8.84
C PHE A 96 0.30 7.15 -9.78
N PHE A 97 -0.12 5.90 -9.63
CA PHE A 97 -1.21 5.25 -10.37
C PHE A 97 -1.04 5.18 -11.90
N LYS A 98 0.06 5.68 -12.49
CA LYS A 98 0.43 5.37 -13.88
C LYS A 98 0.93 3.94 -14.05
N GLU A 99 1.43 3.33 -12.97
CA GLU A 99 1.77 1.92 -12.91
C GLU A 99 1.14 1.30 -11.66
N VAL A 100 0.14 0.44 -11.86
CA VAL A 100 -0.58 -0.24 -10.78
C VAL A 100 -0.27 -1.74 -10.79
N THR A 101 0.18 -2.25 -9.65
CA THR A 101 0.39 -3.68 -9.43
C THR A 101 -0.76 -4.29 -8.63
N HIS A 102 -1.11 -5.54 -8.93
CA HIS A 102 -2.10 -6.31 -8.18
C HIS A 102 -1.38 -7.22 -7.17
N GLU A 103 -1.43 -6.88 -5.89
CA GLU A 103 -0.63 -7.52 -4.83
C GLU A 103 -1.31 -8.74 -4.19
N GLY A 104 -2.55 -9.03 -4.59
CA GLY A 104 -3.36 -10.12 -4.03
C GLY A 104 -4.27 -9.63 -2.92
N TYR A 105 -4.75 -10.54 -2.06
CA TYR A 105 -5.61 -10.17 -0.95
C TYR A 105 -4.82 -9.58 0.23
N LEU A 106 -5.43 -8.67 0.98
CA LEU A 106 -4.82 -8.06 2.16
C LEU A 106 -4.35 -9.10 3.18
N GLU A 107 -5.13 -10.17 3.40
CA GLU A 107 -4.76 -11.27 4.28
C GLU A 107 -3.46 -11.96 3.81
N ASP A 108 -3.31 -12.23 2.52
CA ASP A 108 -2.11 -12.86 1.96
C ASP A 108 -0.88 -11.95 2.11
N PHE A 109 -1.05 -10.64 2.00
CA PHE A 109 0.01 -9.67 2.29
C PHE A 109 0.42 -9.72 3.76
N LEU A 110 -0.55 -9.63 4.68
CA LEU A 110 -0.29 -9.63 6.13
C LEU A 110 0.34 -10.95 6.60
N ASN A 111 -0.05 -12.09 6.01
CA ASN A 111 0.52 -13.40 6.33
C ASN A 111 1.99 -13.56 5.88
N ARG A 112 2.51 -12.67 5.03
CA ARG A 112 3.95 -12.60 4.69
C ARG A 112 4.76 -11.79 5.70
N CYS A 113 4.11 -10.99 6.54
CA CYS A 113 4.78 -10.24 7.59
C CYS A 113 5.16 -11.17 8.74
N ILE A 114 6.29 -10.89 9.37
CA ILE A 114 6.72 -11.55 10.60
C ILE A 114 6.64 -10.58 11.76
N THR A 115 6.30 -11.08 12.93
CA THR A 115 6.32 -10.32 14.16
C THR A 115 7.76 -9.96 14.55
N PRO A 116 7.95 -8.91 15.37
CA PRO A 116 9.27 -8.59 15.92
C PRO A 116 9.92 -9.76 16.66
N THR A 117 9.14 -10.56 17.37
CA THR A 117 9.62 -11.74 18.10
C THR A 117 10.16 -12.79 17.14
N GLU A 118 9.41 -13.15 16.10
CA GLU A 118 9.84 -14.12 15.08
C GLU A 118 11.11 -13.65 14.38
N LEU A 119 11.19 -12.37 14.00
CA LEU A 119 12.38 -11.78 13.41
C LEU A 119 13.60 -11.93 14.33
N ILE A 120 13.47 -11.57 15.61
CA ILE A 120 14.54 -11.65 16.61
C ILE A 120 15.00 -13.11 16.81
N GLU A 121 14.06 -14.07 16.86
CA GLU A 121 14.38 -15.50 17.00
C GLU A 121 15.15 -16.03 15.79
N ILE A 122 14.71 -15.69 14.57
CA ILE A 122 15.41 -16.06 13.32
C ILE A 122 16.84 -15.51 13.33
N ILE A 123 17.03 -14.26 13.73
CA ILE A 123 18.34 -13.62 13.77
C ILE A 123 19.26 -14.29 14.78
N LYS A 124 18.75 -14.59 15.99
CA LYS A 124 19.54 -15.30 17.01
C LYS A 124 20.04 -16.64 16.48
N GLN A 125 19.16 -17.42 15.84
CA GLN A 125 19.51 -18.70 15.21
C GLN A 125 20.56 -18.54 14.10
N LYS A 126 20.49 -17.48 13.29
CA LYS A 126 21.42 -17.26 12.17
C LYS A 126 22.78 -16.73 12.59
N ILE A 127 22.85 -16.01 13.71
CA ILE A 127 24.08 -15.36 14.21
C ILE A 127 24.75 -16.19 15.34
N ASN A 128 24.24 -17.40 15.65
CA ASN A 128 24.69 -18.23 16.77
C ASN A 128 24.67 -17.49 18.12
N LEU A 129 23.59 -16.76 18.38
CA LEU A 129 23.29 -16.12 19.66
C LEU A 129 22.28 -16.92 20.48
#